data_AF-A0A227JBI7-F1
#
_entry.id   AF-A0A227JBI7-F1
#
_cell.length_a   1.000
_cell.length_b   1.000
_cell.length_c   1.000
_cell.angle_alpha   90.00
_cell.angle_beta   90.00
_cell.angle_gamma   90.00
#
_symmetry.space_group_name_H-M   'P 1'
#
loop_
_entity.id
_entity.type
_entity.pdbx_description
1 polymer ?
#
loop_
_entity_poly.entity_id
_entity_poly.type
_entity_poly.pdbx_seq_one_letter_code
_entity_poly.pdbx_strand_id
1 'polypeptide(L)'
;MKTELNLHGRSLTLHRFPKRSNETLQAWDAGDEYLINHVEEMALPDHQNIVVINDNFGALACWFSEKHHVTFMSDSFVSHKGAQKNLEDNQCN
;
A
#
# COMPACT_ATOMS: atom_id res chain seq x y z
N MET A 1 -6.66 16.94 -1.11
CA MET A 1 -6.36 15.68 -0.39
C MET A 1 -4.99 15.19 -0.83
N LYS A 2 -4.19 14.59 0.07
CA LYS A 2 -2.91 13.99 -0.30
C LYS A 2 -3.18 12.67 -1.02
N THR A 3 -2.65 12.52 -2.23
CA THR A 3 -2.63 11.26 -2.99
C THR A 3 -1.23 10.68 -3.06
N GLU A 4 -0.21 11.44 -2.68
CA GLU A 4 1.19 11.01 -2.71
C GLU A 4 1.65 10.61 -1.32
N LEU A 5 1.93 9.32 -1.13
CA LEU A 5 2.67 8.80 0.01
C LEU A 5 4.16 8.94 -0.28
N ASN A 6 4.85 9.78 0.47
CA ASN A 6 6.29 10.01 0.34
C ASN A 6 7.00 9.54 1.61
N LEU A 7 7.74 8.44 1.51
CA LEU A 7 8.55 7.88 2.61
C LEU A 7 9.89 7.40 2.03
N HIS A 8 10.95 7.37 2.83
CA HIS A 8 12.26 6.80 2.45
C HIS A 8 12.80 7.14 1.03
N GLY A 9 12.45 8.31 0.47
CA GLY A 9 12.85 8.71 -0.89
C GLY A 9 12.04 8.08 -2.04
N ARG A 10 11.00 7.30 -1.73
CA ARG A 10 10.04 6.73 -2.68
C ARG A 10 8.70 7.46 -2.58
N SER A 11 8.04 7.62 -3.74
CA SER A 11 6.67 8.17 -3.82
C SER A 11 5.73 7.13 -4.40
N LEU A 12 4.54 7.00 -3.81
CA LEU A 12 3.43 6.22 -4.33
C LEU A 12 2.19 7.09 -4.48
N THR A 13 1.57 7.06 -5.65
CA THR A 13 0.27 7.68 -5.90
C THR A 13 -0.83 6.71 -5.48
N LEU A 14 -1.48 6.96 -4.36
CA LEU A 14 -2.52 6.09 -3.79
C LEU A 14 -3.89 6.76 -3.81
N HIS A 15 -4.89 6.00 -4.23
CA HIS A 15 -6.29 6.43 -4.29
C HIS A 15 -7.20 5.48 -3.53
N ARG A 16 -8.28 6.03 -2.95
CA ARG A 16 -9.37 5.22 -2.43
C ARG A 16 -10.18 4.62 -3.58
N PHE A 17 -10.83 3.49 -3.31
CA PHE A 17 -11.72 2.82 -4.24
C PHE A 17 -13.18 2.83 -3.76
N PRO A 18 -14.15 3.15 -4.64
CA PRO A 18 -13.96 3.70 -5.98
C PRO A 18 -13.44 5.14 -5.91
N LYS A 19 -12.73 5.59 -6.95
CA LYS A 19 -12.24 6.97 -7.05
C LYS A 19 -13.43 7.94 -7.14
N ARG A 20 -13.46 8.95 -6.28
CA ARG A 20 -14.53 9.97 -6.21
C ARG A 20 -13.97 11.36 -6.46
N SER A 21 -14.75 12.23 -7.08
CA SER A 21 -14.34 13.59 -7.48
C SER A 21 -14.01 14.49 -6.28
N ASN A 22 -14.76 14.35 -5.19
CA ASN A 22 -14.62 15.14 -3.96
C ASN A 22 -14.20 14.26 -2.79
N GLU A 23 -13.16 13.44 -2.99
CA GLU A 23 -12.66 12.58 -1.93
C GLU A 23 -12.00 13.43 -0.83
N THR A 24 -12.39 13.15 0.41
CA THR A 24 -11.90 13.87 1.61
C THR A 24 -10.94 13.00 2.42
N LEU A 25 -10.99 11.69 2.22
CA LEU A 25 -10.19 10.71 2.95
C LEU A 25 -9.04 10.20 2.11
N GLN A 26 -7.87 10.02 2.72
CA GLN A 26 -6.74 9.37 2.06
C GLN A 26 -6.83 7.85 2.04
N ALA A 27 -6.01 7.25 1.18
CA ALA A 27 -5.96 5.82 0.91
C ALA A 27 -5.09 5.05 1.93
N TRP A 28 -4.35 5.76 2.76
CA TRP A 28 -3.53 5.21 3.85
C TRP A 28 -3.70 6.08 5.09
N ASP A 29 -3.24 5.61 6.24
CA ASP A 29 -3.19 6.39 7.48
C ASP A 29 -1.82 6.30 8.17
N ALA A 30 -1.70 6.90 9.35
CA ALA A 30 -0.45 6.92 10.10
C ALA A 30 -0.02 5.51 10.58
N GLY A 31 -0.94 4.55 10.67
CA GLY A 31 -0.63 3.16 10.98
C GLY A 31 0.12 2.49 9.83
N ASP A 32 -0.30 2.76 8.59
CA ASP A 32 0.42 2.26 7.40
C ASP A 32 1.85 2.82 7.36
N GLU A 33 2.01 4.13 7.57
CA GLU A 33 3.33 4.78 7.61
C GLU A 33 4.21 4.21 8.72
N TYR A 34 3.63 3.96 9.91
CA TYR A 34 4.36 3.36 11.02
C TYR A 34 4.86 1.96 10.69
N LEU A 35 4.02 1.11 10.10
CA LEU A 35 4.41 -0.24 9.71
C LEU A 35 5.50 -0.25 8.64
N ILE A 36 5.43 0.65 7.66
CA ILE A 36 6.49 0.82 6.65
C ILE A 36 7.82 1.16 7.32
N ASN A 37 7.86 2.21 8.14
CA ASN A 37 9.08 2.63 8.81
C ASN A 37 9.65 1.49 9.68
N HIS A 38 8.79 0.82 10.47
CA HIS A 38 9.21 -0.24 11.35
C HIS A 38 9.80 -1.44 10.59
N VAL A 39 9.20 -1.86 9.47
CA VAL A 39 9.70 -2.99 8.69
C VAL A 39 10.98 -2.63 7.91
N GLU A 40 11.11 -1.40 7.40
CA GLU A 40 12.37 -0.95 6.78
C GLU A 40 13.52 -0.90 7.80
N GLU A 41 13.24 -0.49 9.05
CA GLU A 41 14.22 -0.51 10.15
C GLU A 41 14.70 -1.93 10.50
N MET A 42 13.86 -2.95 10.30
CA MET A 42 14.26 -4.36 10.49
C MET A 42 15.28 -4.83 9.44
N ALA A 43 15.45 -4.10 8.33
CA ALA A 43 16.38 -4.42 7.25
C ALA A 43 16.27 -5.88 6.78
N LEU A 44 15.03 -6.33 6.52
CA LEU A 44 14.77 -7.67 6.01
C LEU A 44 15.53 -7.91 4.70
N PRO A 45 16.11 -9.11 4.48
CA PRO A 45 16.73 -9.43 3.20
C PRO A 45 15.70 -9.36 2.07
N ASP A 46 16.12 -8.97 0.86
CA ASP A 46 15.23 -8.94 -0.29
C ASP A 46 14.55 -10.31 -0.55
N HIS A 47 13.42 -10.28 -1.25
CA HIS A 47 12.64 -11.46 -1.66
C HIS A 47 12.03 -12.29 -0.52
N GLN A 48 11.80 -11.71 0.67
CA GLN A 48 10.95 -12.34 1.69
C GLN A 48 9.51 -12.54 1.21
N ASN A 49 8.82 -13.51 1.83
CA ASN A 49 7.39 -13.70 1.65
C ASN A 49 6.65 -12.95 2.77
N ILE A 50 5.85 -11.96 2.40
CA ILE A 50 5.10 -11.11 3.34
C ILE A 50 3.62 -11.30 3.09
N VAL A 51 2.86 -11.60 4.15
CA VAL A 51 1.41 -11.59 4.10
C VAL A 51 0.92 -10.26 4.68
N VAL A 52 0.21 -9.48 3.88
CA VAL A 52 -0.46 -8.25 4.31
C VAL A 52 -1.94 -8.54 4.50
N ILE A 53 -2.45 -8.28 5.70
CA ILE A 53 -3.83 -8.58 6.08
C ILE A 53 -4.59 -7.27 6.28
N ASN A 54 -5.75 -7.13 5.63
CA ASN A 54 -6.67 -5.99 5.77
C ASN A 54 -6.06 -4.62 5.45
N ASP A 55 -5.17 -4.56 4.47
CA ASP A 55 -4.73 -3.30 3.87
C ASP A 55 -5.86 -2.74 2.99
N ASN A 56 -6.43 -1.61 3.42
CA ASN A 56 -7.69 -1.10 2.89
C ASN A 56 -7.62 -0.70 1.41
N PHE A 57 -6.49 -0.18 0.96
CA PHE A 57 -6.34 0.27 -0.43
C PHE A 57 -4.97 -0.12 -1.02
N GLY A 58 -4.24 -1.04 -0.40
CA GLY A 58 -2.98 -1.56 -0.93
C GLY A 58 -1.77 -0.70 -0.63
N ALA A 59 -1.80 0.16 0.39
CA ALA A 59 -0.66 1.02 0.71
C ALA A 59 0.58 0.20 1.11
N LEU A 60 0.41 -0.75 2.02
CA LEU A 60 1.45 -1.68 2.46
C LEU A 60 1.80 -2.67 1.35
N ALA A 61 0.79 -3.15 0.62
CA ALA A 61 1.01 -4.08 -0.47
C ALA A 61 1.88 -3.46 -1.58
N CYS A 62 1.55 -2.23 -2.02
CA CYS A 62 2.34 -1.48 -3.00
C CYS A 62 3.75 -1.17 -2.48
N TRP A 63 3.87 -0.84 -1.19
CA TRP A 63 5.17 -0.55 -0.62
C TRP A 63 6.07 -1.79 -0.65
N PHE A 64 5.65 -2.88 -0.02
CA PHE A 64 6.52 -4.05 0.15
C PHE A 64 6.72 -4.86 -1.13
N SER A 65 5.86 -4.73 -2.15
CA SER A 65 6.00 -5.43 -3.44
C SER A 65 7.23 -5.02 -4.26
N GLU A 66 7.90 -3.91 -3.92
CA GLU A 66 9.14 -3.49 -4.58
C GLU A 66 10.29 -4.48 -4.33
N LYS A 67 10.42 -4.95 -3.08
CA LYS A 67 11.54 -5.82 -2.66
C LYS A 67 11.09 -7.23 -2.27
N HIS A 68 9.80 -7.45 -2.02
CA HIS A 68 9.30 -8.68 -1.40
C HIS A 68 8.15 -9.30 -2.20
N HIS A 69 7.92 -10.59 -1.96
CA HIS A 69 6.78 -11.32 -2.49
C HIS A 69 5.58 -11.13 -1.56
N VAL A 70 4.67 -10.25 -1.95
CA VAL A 70 3.51 -9.89 -1.14
C VAL A 70 2.31 -10.78 -1.46
N THR A 71 1.75 -11.40 -0.43
CA THR A 71 0.43 -12.01 -0.46
C THR A 71 -0.57 -11.08 0.21
N PHE A 72 -1.57 -10.63 -0.53
CA PHE A 72 -2.65 -9.80 0.00
C PHE A 72 -3.82 -10.66 0.47
N MET A 73 -4.27 -10.45 1.71
CA MET A 73 -5.42 -11.15 2.29
C MET A 73 -6.41 -10.16 2.89
N SER A 74 -7.66 -10.24 2.45
CA SER A 74 -8.78 -9.51 3.03
C SER A 74 -10.09 -10.19 2.67
N ASP A 75 -11.12 -10.00 3.50
CA ASP A 75 -12.51 -10.38 3.22
C ASP A 75 -13.30 -9.27 2.50
N SER A 76 -12.67 -8.09 2.29
CA SER A 76 -13.29 -6.93 1.65
C SER A 76 -12.99 -6.88 0.15
N PHE A 77 -14.02 -7.07 -0.68
CA PHE A 77 -13.93 -6.90 -2.13
C PHE A 77 -13.46 -5.48 -2.52
N VAL A 78 -13.88 -4.46 -1.75
CA VAL A 78 -13.47 -3.07 -1.98
C VAL A 78 -11.97 -2.92 -1.75
N SER A 79 -11.43 -3.58 -0.72
CA SER A 79 -10.00 -3.55 -0.42
C SER A 79 -9.18 -4.25 -1.51
N HIS A 80 -9.64 -5.43 -1.98
CA HIS A 80 -9.03 -6.10 -3.14
C HIS A 80 -9.00 -5.21 -4.39
N LYS A 81 -10.11 -4.53 -4.71
CA LYS A 81 -10.16 -3.63 -5.88
C LYS A 81 -9.33 -2.37 -5.71
N GLY A 82 -9.28 -1.81 -4.51
CA GLY A 82 -8.42 -0.68 -4.19
C GLY A 82 -6.95 -1.02 -4.31
N ALA A 83 -6.53 -2.13 -3.69
CA ALA A 83 -5.16 -2.61 -3.75
C ALA A 83 -4.73 -2.93 -5.18
N GLN A 84 -5.54 -3.69 -5.92
CA GLN A 84 -5.28 -3.99 -7.33
C GLN A 84 -5.07 -2.71 -8.15
N LYS A 85 -5.95 -1.71 -7.98
CA LYS A 85 -5.87 -0.49 -8.76
C LYS A 85 -4.63 0.34 -8.43
N ASN A 86 -4.27 0.44 -7.15
CA ASN A 86 -3.06 1.16 -6.73
C ASN A 86 -1.78 0.42 -7.14
N LEU A 87 -1.77 -0.92 -7.11
CA LEU A 87 -0.65 -1.71 -7.62
C LEU A 87 -0.43 -1.43 -9.12
N GLU A 88 -1.50 -1.45 -9.92
CA GLU A 88 -1.46 -1.12 -11.35
C GLU A 88 -0.97 0.30 -11.60
N ASP A 89 -1.52 1.29 -10.87
CA ASP A 89 -1.19 2.71 -11.05
C ASP A 89 0.28 3.02 -10.67
N ASN A 90 0.85 2.26 -9.72
CA ASN A 90 2.24 2.40 -9.29
C ASN A 90 3.20 1.39 -9.93
N GLN A 91 2.75 0.62 -10.93
CA GLN A 91 3.55 -0.41 -11.62
C GLN A 91 4.25 -1.39 -10.65
N CYS A 92 3.55 -1.72 -9.57
CA CYS A 92 4.02 -2.66 -8.56
C CYS A 92 3.86 -4.10 -9.07
N ASN A 93 4.75 -4.98 -8.60
CA ASN A 93 4.73 -6.42 -8.94
C ASN A 93 3.56 -7.18 -8.31
#